data_AF-A0A5C7PDY7-F1
#
_entry.id   AF-A0A5C7PDY7-F1
#
_cell.length_a   1.000
_cell.length_b   1.000
_cell.length_c   1.000
_cell.angle_alpha   90.00
_cell.angle_beta   90.00
_cell.angle_gamma   90.00
#
_symmetry.space_group_name_H-M   'P 1'
#
loop_
_entity.id
_entity.type
_entity.pdbx_description
1 polymer ?
#
loop_
_entity_poly.entity_id
_entity_poly.type
_entity_poly.pdbx_seq_one_letter_code
_entity_poly.pdbx_strand_id
1 'polypeptide(L)'
;MANEPFSPSFLETARKHIAGLFEAYQAATGYKPTFVSIVVMGDRTFAIRHLKTGMNITTYDLFVGRMSCIWPQNTPWPDGIPRQAPVALDDAGAELFAEREAARATAASQSPQIADWPEDIPRPEPII
;
A
#
# COMPACT_ATOMS: atom_id res chain seq x y z
N MET A 1 9.92 32.69 8.63
CA MET A 1 9.92 31.97 7.34
C MET A 1 8.47 31.76 6.96
N ALA A 2 7.98 32.47 5.95
CA ALA A 2 6.58 32.46 5.56
C ALA A 2 6.23 31.09 4.95
N ASN A 3 5.19 30.46 5.47
CA ASN A 3 4.62 29.23 4.92
C ASN A 3 3.75 29.66 3.75
N GLU A 4 4.37 29.89 2.59
CA GLU A 4 3.66 30.28 1.37
C GLU A 4 2.68 29.16 0.99
N PRO A 5 1.37 29.44 0.89
CA PRO A 5 0.43 28.45 0.41
C PRO A 5 0.80 28.09 -1.03
N PHE A 6 1.15 26.82 -1.24
CA PHE A 6 1.61 26.25 -2.50
C PHE A 6 0.66 26.54 -3.66
N SER A 7 1.23 26.64 -4.87
CA SER A 7 0.46 26.69 -6.12
C SER A 7 -0.51 25.50 -6.19
N PRO A 8 -1.81 25.73 -6.46
CA PRO A 8 -2.84 24.68 -6.48
C PRO A 8 -2.48 23.48 -7.38
N SER A 9 -1.73 23.71 -8.45
CA SER A 9 -1.24 22.68 -9.37
C SER A 9 -0.37 21.61 -8.72
N PHE A 10 0.49 21.97 -7.76
CA PHE A 10 1.34 21.00 -7.07
C PHE A 10 0.53 20.08 -6.17
N LEU A 11 -0.41 20.65 -5.40
CA LEU A 11 -1.27 19.87 -4.50
C LEU A 11 -2.15 18.89 -5.26
N GLU A 12 -2.68 19.29 -6.42
CA GLU A 12 -3.43 18.41 -7.30
C GLU A 12 -2.57 17.27 -7.83
N THR A 13 -1.36 17.56 -8.29
CA THR A 13 -0.40 16.56 -8.75
C THR A 13 0.00 15.59 -7.63
N ALA A 14 0.34 16.11 -6.44
CA ALA A 14 0.69 15.30 -5.28
C ALA A 14 -0.45 14.36 -4.86
N ARG A 15 -1.70 14.84 -4.87
CA ARG A 15 -2.88 14.00 -4.59
C ARG A 15 -3.06 12.90 -5.62
N LYS A 16 -2.89 13.21 -6.92
CA LYS A 16 -2.94 12.21 -8.00
C LYS A 16 -1.84 11.17 -7.82
N HIS A 17 -0.62 11.59 -7.48
CA HIS A 17 0.50 10.68 -7.24
C HIS A 17 0.23 9.74 -6.05
N ILE A 18 -0.26 10.27 -4.93
CA ILE A 18 -0.59 9.47 -3.75
C ILE A 18 -1.72 8.47 -4.05
N ALA A 19 -2.78 8.92 -4.74
CA ALA A 19 -3.87 8.04 -5.15
C ALA A 19 -3.37 6.92 -6.08
N GLY A 20 -2.54 7.24 -7.07
CA GLY A 20 -1.95 6.26 -7.98
C GLY A 20 -1.03 5.26 -7.26
N LEU A 21 -0.25 5.71 -6.28
CA LEU A 21 0.57 4.82 -5.45
C LEU A 21 -0.28 3.88 -4.61
N PHE A 22 -1.36 4.37 -4.00
CA PHE A 22 -2.28 3.51 -3.24
C PHE A 22 -2.97 2.47 -4.13
N GLU A 23 -3.44 2.88 -5.30
CA GLU A 23 -4.12 1.99 -6.25
C GLU A 23 -3.18 0.90 -6.77
N ALA A 24 -1.99 1.28 -7.25
CA ALA A 24 -1.01 0.33 -7.76
C ALA A 24 -0.52 -0.63 -6.67
N TYR A 25 -0.28 -0.13 -5.45
CA TYR A 25 0.15 -0.97 -4.34
C TYR A 25 -0.97 -1.92 -3.87
N GLN A 26 -2.22 -1.45 -3.82
CA GLN A 26 -3.37 -2.28 -3.50
C GLN A 26 -3.59 -3.35 -4.58
N ALA A 27 -3.44 -3.03 -5.86
CA ALA A 27 -3.57 -4.00 -6.95
C ALA A 27 -2.49 -5.09 -6.85
N ALA A 28 -1.26 -4.74 -6.46
CA ALA A 28 -0.15 -5.68 -6.34
C ALA A 28 -0.21 -6.57 -5.09
N THR A 29 -0.67 -6.03 -3.96
CA THR A 29 -0.55 -6.70 -2.64
C THR A 29 -1.89 -7.10 -2.03
N GLY A 30 -2.98 -6.48 -2.47
CA GLY A 30 -4.30 -6.57 -1.83
C GLY A 30 -4.44 -5.74 -0.56
N TYR A 31 -3.40 -5.01 -0.13
CA TYR A 31 -3.46 -4.20 1.08
C TYR A 31 -4.31 -2.94 0.90
N LYS A 32 -5.17 -2.68 1.89
CA LYS A 32 -6.04 -1.50 1.88
C LYS A 32 -5.22 -0.22 2.09
N PRO A 33 -5.60 0.92 1.48
CA PRO A 33 -4.92 2.21 1.65
C PRO A 33 -4.81 2.65 3.12
N THR A 34 -5.77 2.27 3.97
CA THR A 34 -5.73 2.55 5.41
C THR A 34 -4.60 1.83 6.14
N PHE A 35 -4.29 0.59 5.74
CA PHE A 35 -3.18 -0.17 6.31
C PHE A 35 -1.85 0.45 5.88
N VAL A 36 -1.71 0.72 4.57
CA VAL A 36 -0.52 1.36 4.01
C VAL A 36 -0.26 2.72 4.66
N SER A 37 -1.32 3.49 4.93
CA SER A 37 -1.21 4.77 5.63
C SER A 37 -0.68 4.65 7.07
N ILE A 38 -1.07 3.60 7.80
CA ILE A 38 -0.52 3.33 9.14
C ILE A 38 0.95 2.96 9.03
N VAL A 39 1.30 2.07 8.11
CA VAL A 39 2.69 1.60 7.93
C VAL A 39 3.62 2.74 7.52
N VAL A 40 3.19 3.55 6.56
CA VAL A 40 4.01 4.60 5.94
C VAL A 40 4.00 5.89 6.74
N MET A 41 2.86 6.29 7.32
CA MET A 41 2.74 7.60 7.98
C MET A 41 2.46 7.52 9.48
N GLY A 42 2.27 6.32 10.05
CA GLY A 42 1.79 6.16 11.41
C GLY A 42 0.35 6.65 11.63
N ASP A 43 -0.34 7.07 10.57
CA ASP A 43 -1.65 7.73 10.65
C ASP A 43 -2.65 7.03 9.72
N ARG A 44 -3.60 6.31 10.31
CA ARG A 44 -4.69 5.67 9.56
C ARG A 44 -5.53 6.68 8.77
N THR A 45 -5.68 7.89 9.29
CA THR A 45 -6.56 8.90 8.69
C THR A 45 -5.93 9.55 7.46
N PHE A 46 -4.62 9.42 7.28
CA PHE A 46 -3.88 9.94 6.13
C PHE A 46 -4.47 9.49 4.79
N ALA A 47 -4.98 8.24 4.71
CA ALA A 47 -5.67 7.68 3.55
C ALA A 47 -6.84 8.54 3.03
N ILE A 48 -7.45 9.36 3.89
CA ILE A 48 -8.58 10.23 3.54
C ILE A 48 -8.20 11.70 3.68
N ARG A 49 -7.40 12.03 4.69
CA ARG A 49 -7.00 13.41 5.03
C ARG A 49 -6.24 14.09 3.91
N HIS A 50 -5.40 13.36 3.15
CA HIS A 50 -4.63 13.93 2.04
C HIS A 50 -5.49 14.57 0.94
N LEU A 51 -6.75 14.11 0.81
CA LEU A 51 -7.71 14.65 -0.16
C LEU A 51 -8.34 15.97 0.29
N LYS A 52 -8.48 16.16 1.61
CA LYS A 52 -9.24 17.28 2.19
C LYS A 52 -8.35 18.42 2.71
N THR A 53 -7.17 18.09 3.22
CA THR A 53 -6.27 19.07 3.85
C THR A 53 -5.15 19.48 2.89
N GLY A 54 -4.53 20.63 3.16
CA GLY A 54 -3.26 21.00 2.54
C GLY A 54 -2.15 20.03 2.97
N MET A 55 -1.26 19.70 2.04
CA MET A 55 -0.09 18.85 2.26
C MET A 55 1.17 19.65 1.96
N ASN A 56 2.22 19.50 2.77
CA ASN A 56 3.51 20.09 2.46
C ASN A 56 4.38 19.11 1.66
N ILE A 57 5.37 19.65 0.95
CA ILE A 57 6.29 18.85 0.13
C ILE A 57 7.04 17.78 0.94
N THR A 58 7.44 18.10 2.17
CA THR A 58 8.11 17.16 3.08
C THR A 58 7.26 15.94 3.40
N THR A 59 5.95 16.12 3.58
CA THR A 59 5.01 15.02 3.84
C THR A 59 4.82 14.16 2.60
N TYR A 60 4.76 14.80 1.43
CA TYR A 60 4.72 14.10 0.15
C TYR A 60 6.00 13.27 -0.06
N ASP A 61 7.17 13.88 0.09
CA ASP A 61 8.46 13.21 -0.06
C ASP A 61 8.64 12.08 0.97
N LEU A 62 8.26 12.31 2.23
CA LEU A 62 8.30 11.27 3.26
C LEU A 62 7.41 10.08 2.87
N PHE A 63 6.19 10.33 2.40
CA PHE A 63 5.28 9.29 1.94
C PHE A 63 5.86 8.50 0.77
N VAL A 64 6.36 9.20 -0.26
CA VAL A 64 6.94 8.57 -1.45
C VAL A 64 8.19 7.76 -1.12
N GLY A 65 9.09 8.31 -0.29
CA GLY A 65 10.31 7.64 0.16
C GLY A 65 10.01 6.37 0.95
N ARG A 66 9.03 6.41 1.86
CA ARG A 66 8.61 5.24 2.63
C ARG A 66 7.83 4.23 1.80
N MET A 67 7.02 4.67 0.84
CA MET A 67 6.40 3.79 -0.17
C MET A 67 7.47 3.06 -0.99
N SER A 68 8.56 3.74 -1.35
CA SER A 68 9.71 3.13 -2.06
C SER A 68 10.39 2.02 -1.24
N CYS A 69 10.34 2.11 0.09
CA CYS A 69 10.88 1.09 1.00
C CYS A 69 10.02 -0.18 1.05
N ILE A 70 8.69 -0.06 1.08
CA ILE A 70 7.77 -1.22 1.13
C ILE A 70 7.35 -1.72 -0.24
N TRP A 71 7.82 -1.11 -1.32
CA TRP A 71 7.34 -1.41 -2.66
C TRP A 71 7.66 -2.87 -3.06
N PRO A 72 6.68 -3.63 -3.57
CA PRO A 72 6.91 -5.02 -3.96
C PRO A 72 7.92 -5.12 -5.10
N GLN A 73 8.87 -6.06 -4.98
CA GLN A 73 9.97 -6.23 -5.95
C GLN A 73 9.48 -6.58 -7.36
N ASN A 74 8.34 -7.26 -7.48
CA ASN A 74 7.78 -7.74 -8.75
C ASN A 74 6.75 -6.78 -9.37
N THR A 75 6.65 -5.54 -8.87
CA THR A 75 5.66 -4.58 -9.38
C THR A 75 6.36 -3.34 -9.90
N PRO A 76 6.06 -2.91 -11.15
CA PRO A 76 6.63 -1.68 -11.68
C PRO A 76 6.16 -0.47 -10.85
N TRP A 77 7.05 0.49 -10.67
CA TRP A 77 6.68 1.77 -10.09
C TRP A 77 5.76 2.52 -11.07
N PRO A 78 4.67 3.17 -10.61
CA PRO A 78 3.72 3.82 -11.50
C PRO A 78 4.35 4.98 -12.28
N ASP A 79 3.96 5.10 -13.55
CA ASP A 79 4.49 6.10 -14.48
C ASP A 79 4.10 7.53 -14.08
N GLY A 80 4.99 8.49 -14.34
CA GLY A 80 4.79 9.90 -13.98
C GLY A 80 5.01 10.25 -12.51
N ILE A 81 5.24 9.26 -11.63
CA ILE A 81 5.48 9.49 -10.20
C ILE A 81 6.98 9.36 -9.91
N PRO A 82 7.66 10.43 -9.44
CA PRO A 82 9.09 10.37 -9.15
C PRO A 82 9.36 9.37 -8.02
N ARG A 83 10.15 8.33 -8.30
CA ARG A 83 10.58 7.38 -7.27
C ARG A 83 11.75 7.97 -6.49
N GLN A 84 11.58 8.12 -5.18
CA GLN A 84 12.62 8.62 -4.30
C GLN A 84 13.45 7.49 -3.70
N ALA A 85 14.60 7.87 -3.14
CA ALA A 85 15.41 6.97 -2.33
C ALA A 85 14.55 6.41 -1.18
N PRO A 86 14.68 5.11 -0.87
CA PRO A 86 13.89 4.48 0.18
C PRO A 86 14.18 5.15 1.53
N VAL A 87 13.12 5.59 2.19
CA VAL A 87 13.18 6.15 3.54
C VAL A 87 12.68 5.09 4.51
N ALA A 88 13.40 4.90 5.61
CA ALA A 88 13.01 3.93 6.63
C ALA A 88 11.61 4.26 7.20
N LEU A 89 10.87 3.20 7.49
CA LEU A 89 9.63 3.28 8.25
C LEU A 89 9.95 3.58 9.72
N ASP A 90 8.99 4.12 10.45
CA ASP A 90 9.07 4.15 11.91
C ASP A 90 9.01 2.72 12.47
N ASP A 91 9.57 2.48 13.66
CA ASP A 91 9.67 1.15 14.27
C ASP A 91 8.33 0.42 14.30
N ALA A 92 7.26 1.11 14.71
CA ALA A 92 5.90 0.56 14.74
C ALA A 92 5.37 0.20 13.34
N GLY A 93 5.70 0.99 12.32
CA GLY A 93 5.31 0.73 10.94
C GLY A 93 6.08 -0.46 10.35
N ALA A 94 7.36 -0.56 10.66
CA ALA A 94 8.23 -1.67 10.26
C ALA A 94 7.78 -3.00 10.89
N GLU A 95 7.50 -3.01 12.20
CA GLU A 95 7.00 -4.19 12.91
C GLU A 95 5.66 -4.67 12.34
N LEU A 96 4.72 -3.74 12.17
CA LEU A 96 3.40 -4.05 11.61
C LEU A 96 3.49 -4.60 10.18
N PHE A 97 4.37 -4.04 9.36
CA PHE A 97 4.61 -4.52 8.00
C PHE A 97 5.23 -5.92 7.99
N ALA A 98 6.25 -6.14 8.83
CA ALA A 98 6.93 -7.44 8.95
C ALA A 98 5.96 -8.54 9.43
N GLU A 99 5.13 -8.26 10.45
CA GLU A 99 4.11 -9.20 10.92
C GLU A 99 3.14 -9.59 9.79
N ARG A 100 2.70 -8.59 9.00
CA ARG A 100 1.74 -8.82 7.92
C ARG A 100 2.34 -9.62 6.76
N GLU A 101 3.58 -9.33 6.38
CA GLU A 101 4.28 -10.10 5.35
C GLU A 101 4.60 -11.52 5.83
N ALA A 102 4.96 -11.73 7.10
CA ALA A 102 5.15 -13.06 7.68
C ALA A 102 3.85 -13.88 7.68
N ALA A 103 2.72 -13.26 8.05
CA ALA A 103 1.41 -13.90 7.96
C ALA A 103 1.05 -14.25 6.50
N ARG A 104 1.35 -13.38 5.54
CA ARG A 104 1.12 -13.62 4.12
C ARG A 104 1.98 -14.75 3.56
N ALA A 105 3.27 -14.81 3.94
CA ALA A 105 4.16 -15.91 3.56
C ALA A 105 3.71 -17.26 4.14
N THR A 106 3.23 -17.25 5.39
CA THR A 106 2.67 -18.43 6.04
C THR A 106 1.39 -18.90 5.33
N ALA A 107 0.48 -17.98 5.01
CA ALA A 107 -0.75 -18.30 4.28
C ALA A 107 -0.48 -18.84 2.86
N ALA A 108 0.52 -18.30 2.16
CA ALA A 108 0.94 -18.83 0.86
C ALA A 108 1.46 -20.29 0.96
N SER A 109 2.16 -20.59 2.06
CA SER A 109 2.65 -21.94 2.35
C SER A 109 1.53 -22.91 2.77
N GLN A 110 0.44 -22.39 3.35
CA GLN A 110 -0.75 -23.14 3.77
C GLN A 110 -1.82 -23.23 2.68
N SER A 111 -1.45 -23.16 1.40
CA SER A 111 -2.36 -23.48 0.29
C SER A 111 -3.16 -24.73 0.68
N PRO A 112 -4.50 -24.68 0.75
CA PRO A 112 -5.26 -25.85 1.08
C PRO A 112 -4.89 -26.86 0.00
N GLN A 113 -4.13 -27.88 0.38
CA GLN A 113 -4.19 -29.14 -0.34
C GLN A 113 -5.67 -29.41 -0.40
N ILE A 114 -6.28 -29.25 -1.57
CA ILE A 114 -7.63 -29.68 -1.82
C ILE A 114 -7.54 -31.15 -1.42
N ALA A 115 -7.99 -31.46 -0.21
CA ALA A 115 -8.09 -32.82 0.25
C ALA A 115 -8.92 -33.49 -0.84
N ASP A 116 -8.36 -34.55 -1.42
CA ASP A 116 -9.01 -35.33 -2.46
C ASP A 116 -10.48 -35.47 -2.07
N TRP A 117 -11.38 -35.04 -2.96
CA TRP A 117 -12.80 -35.02 -2.65
C TRP A 117 -13.18 -36.42 -2.15
N PRO A 118 -13.66 -36.58 -0.90
CA PRO A 118 -13.79 -37.89 -0.29
C PRO A 118 -14.61 -38.80 -1.22
N GLU A 119 -14.08 -39.99 -1.54
CA GLU A 119 -14.66 -40.92 -2.51
C GLU A 119 -16.11 -41.31 -2.18
N ASP A 120 -16.50 -41.16 -0.92
CA ASP A 120 -17.83 -41.48 -0.38
C ASP A 120 -18.89 -40.40 -0.70
N ILE A 121 -18.49 -39.17 -1.03
CA ILE A 121 -19.42 -38.07 -1.30
C ILE A 121 -19.55 -37.89 -2.82
N PRO A 122 -20.75 -38.04 -3.42
CA PRO A 122 -20.93 -37.76 -4.84
C PRO A 122 -20.58 -36.29 -5.12
N ARG A 123 -19.67 -36.05 -6.07
CA ARG A 123 -19.34 -34.69 -6.50
C ARG A 123 -20.61 -34.04 -7.07
N PRO A 124 -20.94 -32.80 -6.69
CA PRO A 124 -22.04 -32.09 -7.30
C PRO A 124 -21.77 -31.95 -8.81
N GLU A 125 -22.75 -32.30 -9.63
CA GLU A 125 -22.66 -32.13 -11.07
C GLU A 125 -22.48 -30.63 -11.39
N PRO A 126 -21.59 -30.27 -12.32
CA PRO A 126 -21.44 -28.88 -12.74
C PRO A 126 -22.77 -28.40 -13.30
N ILE A 127 -23.34 -27.37 -12.68
CA ILE A 127 -24.50 -26.66 -13.22
C ILE A 127 -24.02 -25.99 -14.52
N ILE A 128 -24.47 -26.51 -15.66
CA ILE A 128 -24.21 -25.99 -17.02
C ILE A 128 -25.18 -24.84 -17.31
#